data_AF-A0A3A1XJ85-F1
#
_entry.id   AF-A0A3A1XJ85-F1
#
_cell.length_a   1.000
_cell.length_b   1.000
_cell.length_c   1.000
_cell.angle_alpha   90.00
_cell.angle_beta   90.00
_cell.angle_gamma   90.00
#
_symmetry.space_group_name_H-M   'P 1'
#
loop_
_entity.id
_entity.type
_entity.pdbx_description
1 polymer ?
#
loop_
_entity_poly.entity_id
_entity_poly.type
_entity_poly.pdbx_seq_one_letter_code
_entity_poly.pdbx_strand_id
1 'polypeptide(L)'
;MGLSRYKLGELIEQRREKNCNIEDLIIRGVSREGFIKPKQIDADTSIYNVFYKKDFVFNPARMELNSIALNLNFEKAICSSLYEVFYVTRTDVL
;
A
#
# COMPACT_ATOMS: atom_id res chain seq x y z
N MET A 1 3.32 -27.23 23.06
CA MET A 1 3.84 -25.86 22.85
C MET A 1 2.64 -24.93 22.69
N GLY A 2 2.51 -23.91 23.52
CA GLY A 2 1.43 -22.92 23.39
C GLY A 2 1.69 -21.98 22.21
N LEU A 3 0.63 -21.49 21.56
CA LEU A 3 0.73 -20.46 20.54
C LEU A 3 1.22 -19.15 21.16
N SER A 4 2.32 -18.60 20.66
CA SER A 4 2.75 -17.23 20.98
C SER A 4 1.73 -16.25 20.40
N ARG A 5 1.25 -15.31 21.22
CA ARG A 5 0.31 -14.26 20.80
C ARG A 5 1.06 -12.96 20.60
N TYR A 6 0.88 -12.33 19.44
CA TYR A 6 1.45 -11.03 19.09
C TYR A 6 0.33 -10.02 18.84
N LYS A 7 0.55 -8.75 19.19
CA LYS A 7 -0.37 -7.68 18.75
C LYS A 7 -0.06 -7.34 17.30
N LEU A 8 -1.07 -7.26 16.43
CA LEU A 8 -0.87 -6.97 15.01
C LEU A 8 -0.08 -5.67 14.80
N GLY A 9 -0.37 -4.61 15.58
CA GLY A 9 0.33 -3.33 15.49
C GLY A 9 1.83 -3.38 15.84
N GLU A 10 2.31 -4.46 16.46
CA GLU A 10 3.75 -4.69 16.71
C GLU A 10 4.43 -5.43 15.54
N LEU A 11 3.63 -5.96 14.60
CA LEU A 11 4.11 -6.75 13.45
C LEU A 11 4.06 -5.96 12.13
N ILE A 12 3.44 -4.79 12.12
CA ILE A 12 3.28 -3.95 10.93
C ILE A 12 3.77 -2.53 11.17
N GLU A 13 4.18 -1.88 10.10
CA GLU A 13 4.59 -0.48 10.11
C GLU A 13 3.98 0.27 8.92
N GLN A 14 3.57 1.51 9.16
CA GLN A 14 3.06 2.39 8.11
C GLN A 14 4.22 2.94 7.28
N ARG A 15 4.10 2.86 5.95
CA ARG A 15 5.02 3.51 5.02
C ARG A 15 4.56 4.94 4.75
N ARG A 16 5.46 5.91 4.98
CA ARG A 16 5.21 7.35 4.81
C ARG A 16 6.02 7.97 3.67
N GLU A 17 6.64 7.14 2.85
CA GLU A 17 7.47 7.57 1.72
C GLU A 17 6.62 8.24 0.63
N LYS A 18 7.09 9.40 0.16
CA LYS A 18 6.46 10.19 -0.89
C LYS A 18 7.24 10.07 -2.19
N ASN A 19 6.52 10.17 -3.29
CA ASN A 19 7.13 10.13 -4.62
C ASN A 19 8.02 11.35 -4.84
N CYS A 20 9.29 11.11 -5.14
CA CYS A 20 10.28 12.16 -5.40
C CYS A 20 10.33 12.64 -6.86
N ASN A 21 9.46 12.12 -7.75
CA ASN A 21 9.39 12.46 -9.18
C ASN A 21 10.71 12.24 -9.96
N ILE A 22 11.59 11.36 -9.47
CA ILE A 22 12.85 11.03 -10.15
C ILE A 22 12.64 9.95 -11.23
N GLU A 23 11.60 9.13 -11.09
CA GLU A 23 11.30 7.98 -11.94
C GLU A 23 9.85 8.03 -12.42
N ASP A 24 9.58 7.56 -13.64
CA ASP A 24 8.21 7.37 -14.13
C ASP A 24 7.63 6.08 -13.54
N LEU A 25 6.96 6.21 -12.39
CA LEU A 25 6.42 5.09 -11.62
C LEU A 25 4.96 4.79 -12.01
N ILE A 26 4.63 3.50 -12.06
CA ILE A 26 3.27 3.04 -12.31
C ILE A 26 2.34 3.53 -11.19
N ILE A 27 1.27 4.21 -11.59
CA ILE A 27 0.19 4.63 -10.69
C ILE A 27 -0.85 3.50 -10.56
N ARG A 28 -1.27 3.21 -9.33
CA ARG A 28 -2.36 2.26 -9.04
C ARG A 28 -3.36 2.79 -8.01
N GLY A 29 -4.63 2.50 -8.28
CA GLY A 29 -5.70 2.54 -7.30
C GLY A 29 -5.97 1.15 -6.73
N VAL A 30 -6.90 1.05 -5.78
CA VAL A 30 -7.30 -0.21 -5.15
C VAL A 30 -8.82 -0.32 -5.18
N SER A 31 -9.31 -1.56 -5.32
CA SER A 31 -10.71 -1.97 -5.29
C SER A 31 -10.82 -3.30 -4.54
N ARG A 32 -12.05 -3.83 -4.43
CA ARG A 32 -12.28 -5.18 -3.88
C ARG A 32 -11.56 -6.26 -4.68
N GLU A 33 -11.40 -6.05 -5.97
CA GLU A 33 -10.76 -6.98 -6.91
C GLU A 33 -9.22 -6.83 -6.95
N GLY A 34 -8.66 -5.90 -6.14
CA GLY A 34 -7.23 -5.62 -6.08
C GLY A 34 -6.84 -4.32 -6.79
N PHE A 35 -5.64 -4.29 -7.35
CA PHE A 35 -5.09 -3.08 -7.99
C PHE A 35 -5.78 -2.76 -9.31
N ILE A 36 -6.15 -1.48 -9.48
CA ILE A 36 -6.80 -0.95 -10.66
C ILE A 36 -6.01 0.22 -11.26
N LYS A 37 -6.27 0.54 -12.52
CA LYS A 37 -5.75 1.78 -13.14
C LYS A 37 -6.38 3.00 -12.45
N PRO A 38 -5.62 4.09 -12.26
CA PRO A 38 -6.20 5.33 -11.76
C PRO A 38 -7.23 5.87 -12.75
N LYS A 39 -8.26 6.55 -12.22
CA LYS A 39 -9.26 7.25 -13.04
C LYS A 39 -8.83 8.66 -13.43
N GLN A 40 -7.98 9.29 -12.63
CA GLN A 40 -7.49 10.64 -12.85
C GLN A 40 -6.21 10.59 -13.69
N ILE A 41 -6.16 11.42 -14.74
CA ILE A 41 -5.07 11.42 -15.73
C ILE A 41 -4.04 12.54 -15.46
N ASP A 42 -4.45 13.65 -14.82
CA ASP A 42 -3.59 14.83 -14.60
C ASP A 42 -3.45 15.20 -13.11
N ALA A 43 -3.09 14.23 -12.27
CA ALA A 43 -2.84 14.48 -10.85
C ALA A 43 -1.38 14.89 -10.60
N ASP A 44 -1.16 15.81 -9.66
CA ASP A 44 0.18 16.02 -9.09
C ASP A 44 0.61 14.76 -8.31
N THR A 45 1.56 14.02 -8.89
CA THR A 45 2.07 12.78 -8.32
C THR A 45 3.15 12.99 -7.27
N SER A 46 3.63 14.22 -7.02
CA SER A 46 4.67 14.48 -6.01
C SER A 46 4.21 14.14 -4.59
N ILE A 47 2.90 14.27 -4.34
CA ILE A 47 2.30 14.00 -3.03
C ILE A 47 1.92 12.53 -2.83
N TYR A 48 2.02 11.71 -3.88
CA TYR A 48 1.58 10.32 -3.88
C TYR A 48 2.45 9.48 -2.94
N ASN A 49 1.84 8.47 -2.33
CA ASN A 49 2.54 7.52 -1.50
C ASN A 49 3.26 6.50 -2.39
N VAL A 50 4.50 6.18 -2.05
CA VAL A 50 5.26 5.09 -2.67
C VAL A 50 4.92 3.79 -1.95
N PHE A 51 4.79 2.70 -2.70
CA PHE A 51 4.67 1.36 -2.15
C PHE A 51 5.55 0.37 -2.93
N TYR A 52 5.95 -0.69 -2.25
CA TYR A 52 6.88 -1.71 -2.69
C TYR A 52 6.24 -3.09 -2.69
N LYS A 53 6.95 -4.07 -3.24
CA LYS A 53 6.51 -5.47 -3.16
C LYS A 53 6.30 -5.88 -1.71
N LYS A 54 5.21 -6.62 -1.48
CA LYS A 54 4.69 -7.07 -0.17
C LYS A 54 4.09 -5.97 0.71
N ASP A 55 3.99 -4.73 0.24
CA ASP A 55 3.19 -3.72 0.93
C ASP A 55 1.69 -3.99 0.72
N PHE A 56 0.93 -3.65 1.74
CA PHE A 56 -0.52 -3.47 1.67
C PHE A 56 -0.83 -2.03 1.33
N VAL A 57 -1.79 -1.84 0.43
CA VAL A 57 -2.33 -0.54 0.05
C VAL A 57 -3.82 -0.57 0.25
N PHE A 58 -4.38 0.39 0.99
CA PHE A 58 -5.82 0.51 1.17
C PHE A 58 -6.32 1.94 1.06
N ASN A 59 -7.60 2.10 0.73
CA ASN A 59 -8.27 3.40 0.69
C ASN A 59 -9.19 3.54 1.91
N PRO A 60 -8.80 4.33 2.93
CA PRO A 60 -9.62 4.57 4.12
C PRO A 60 -11.05 5.02 3.80
N ALA A 61 -11.23 5.83 2.75
CA ALA A 61 -12.53 6.38 2.36
C ALA A 61 -13.44 5.37 1.61
N ARG A 62 -12.93 4.16 1.35
CA ARG A 62 -13.65 3.06 0.65
C ARG A 62 -13.48 1.72 1.36
N MET A 63 -13.19 1.72 2.65
CA MET A 63 -12.98 0.48 3.41
C MET A 63 -14.23 -0.39 3.48
N GLU A 64 -15.43 0.22 3.43
CA GLU A 64 -16.71 -0.47 3.33
C GLU A 64 -16.83 -1.34 2.06
N LEU A 65 -16.04 -1.05 1.04
CA LEU A 65 -15.96 -1.83 -0.20
C LEU A 65 -14.81 -2.84 -0.21
N ASN A 66 -14.14 -3.07 0.92
CA ASN A 66 -12.93 -3.89 1.02
C ASN A 66 -11.81 -3.41 0.08
N SER A 67 -11.63 -2.09 -0.02
CA SER A 67 -10.61 -1.48 -0.87
C SER A 67 -9.21 -1.61 -0.27
N ILE A 68 -8.69 -2.83 -0.21
CA ILE A 68 -7.33 -3.17 0.24
C ILE A 68 -6.70 -4.23 -0.69
N ALA A 69 -5.41 -4.09 -1.00
CA ALA A 69 -4.67 -5.03 -1.82
C ALA A 69 -3.24 -5.26 -1.30
N LEU A 70 -2.74 -6.48 -1.45
CA LEU A 70 -1.34 -6.84 -1.25
C LEU A 70 -0.59 -6.74 -2.58
N ASN A 71 0.50 -5.97 -2.61
CA ASN A 71 1.33 -5.83 -3.79
C ASN A 71 2.26 -7.03 -4.00
N LEU A 72 1.90 -7.91 -4.94
CA LEU A 72 2.77 -9.02 -5.36
C LEU A 72 3.44 -8.80 -6.72
N ASN A 73 3.02 -7.76 -7.46
CA ASN A 73 3.30 -7.62 -8.89
C ASN A 73 4.30 -6.52 -9.23
N PHE A 74 4.42 -5.48 -8.39
CA PHE A 74 5.27 -4.32 -8.65
C PHE A 74 6.42 -4.30 -7.65
N GLU A 75 7.65 -4.13 -8.11
CA GLU A 75 8.79 -3.90 -7.21
C GLU A 75 8.66 -2.54 -6.51
N LYS A 76 8.20 -1.52 -7.24
CA LYS A 76 7.93 -0.17 -6.77
C LYS A 76 6.82 0.48 -7.60
N ALA A 77 5.88 1.16 -6.97
CA ALA A 77 4.78 1.86 -7.61
C ALA A 77 4.23 2.96 -6.69
N ILE A 78 3.28 3.77 -7.20
CA ILE A 78 2.70 4.89 -6.45
C ILE A 78 1.17 4.85 -6.43
N CYS A 79 0.58 5.35 -5.34
CA CYS A 79 -0.86 5.50 -5.18
C CYS A 79 -1.20 6.88 -4.61
N SER A 80 -2.47 7.28 -4.73
CA SER A 80 -2.95 8.57 -4.22
C SER A 80 -2.52 8.80 -2.77
N SER A 81 -2.24 10.06 -2.43
CA SER A 81 -1.97 10.49 -1.05
C SER A 81 -3.11 10.20 -0.07
N LEU A 82 -4.32 9.96 -0.59
CA LEU A 82 -5.51 9.58 0.20
C LEU A 82 -5.46 8.14 0.70
N TYR A 83 -4.57 7.31 0.16
CA TYR A 83 -4.46 5.90 0.50
C TYR A 83 -3.44 5.72 1.62
N GLU A 84 -3.56 4.63 2.33
CA GLU A 84 -2.62 4.24 3.38
C GLU A 84 -1.82 3.01 2.93
N VAL A 85 -0.51 3.02 3.24
CA VAL A 85 0.43 1.97 2.89
C VAL A 85 1.07 1.43 4.16
N PHE A 86 1.12 0.11 4.31
CA PHE A 86 1.81 -0.53 5.43
C PHE A 86 2.40 -1.87 5.03
N TYR A 87 3.34 -2.38 5.82
CA TYR A 87 4.05 -3.62 5.54
C TYR A 87 4.33 -4.40 6.83
N VAL A 88 4.58 -5.70 6.69
CA VAL A 88 4.95 -6.57 7.82
C VAL A 88 6.45 -6.41 8.10
N THR A 89 6.79 -6.10 9.34
CA THR A 89 8.19 -5.90 9.78
C THR A 89 8.83 -7.18 10.30
N ARG A 90 8.06 -8.02 11.01
CA ARG A 90 8.50 -9.29 11.59
C ARG A 90 8.05 -10.46 10.71
N THR A 91 8.84 -10.79 9.70
CA THR A 91 8.55 -11.94 8.80
C THR A 91 9.06 -13.28 9.34
N ASP A 92 9.88 -13.25 10.38
CA ASP A 92 10.42 -14.41 11.10
C ASP A 92 9.38 -15.14 11.96
N VAL A 93 8.22 -14.52 12.18
CA VAL A 93 7.10 -15.08 12.97
C VAL A 93 5.91 -15.51 12.11
N LEU A 94 6.07 -15.48 10.78
CA LEU A 94 5.07 -15.91 9.81
C LEU A 94 5.05 -17.44 9.63
#